data_AF-A0A1Q5TIE0-F1
#
_entry.id   AF-A0A1Q5TIE0-F1
#
_cell.length_a   1.000
_cell.length_b   1.000
_cell.length_c   1.000
_cell.angle_alpha   90.00
_cell.angle_beta   90.00
_cell.angle_gamma   90.00
#
_symmetry.space_group_name_H-M   'P 1'
#
loop_
_entity.id
_entity.type
_entity.pdbx_description
1 polymer ?
#
loop_
_entity_poly.entity_id
_entity_poly.type
_entity_poly.pdbx_seq_one_letter_code
_entity_poly.pdbx_strand_id
1 'polypeptide(L)'
;MSSKFPTNKKLENPGHVFSAVAHRGYRYCIQYGPDLICRRDVFVKLICIEHSLRATVQRVDMVKNKVKALEKAASIENNNTQLNDWKVELEQLQRECWKQDLKLYEHEKLIPEWPLKQNYDLLRENGAWYMIKELIKDSGSNSLL
;
A
#
# COMPACT_ATOMS: atom_id res chain seq x y z
N MET A 1 -29.92 -29.11 2.21
CA MET A 1 -28.71 -28.72 2.99
C MET A 1 -28.49 -27.23 2.77
N SER A 2 -28.94 -26.38 3.70
CA SER A 2 -28.85 -24.92 3.56
C SER A 2 -27.45 -24.42 3.90
N SER A 3 -26.77 -23.87 2.90
CA SER A 3 -25.57 -23.06 3.04
C SER A 3 -25.89 -21.78 3.81
N LYS A 4 -25.31 -21.64 5.01
CA LYS A 4 -25.34 -20.40 5.79
C LYS A 4 -24.12 -19.57 5.38
N PHE A 5 -24.33 -18.55 4.55
CA PHE A 5 -23.36 -17.47 4.39
C PHE A 5 -23.21 -16.74 5.73
N PRO A 6 -21.98 -16.41 6.18
CA PRO A 6 -21.83 -15.58 7.36
C PRO A 6 -22.24 -14.15 7.02
N THR A 7 -23.28 -13.71 7.73
CA THR A 7 -23.87 -12.37 7.71
C THR A 7 -22.81 -11.31 8.01
N ASN A 8 -22.77 -10.27 7.17
CA ASN A 8 -22.03 -9.03 7.38
C ASN A 8 -22.24 -8.53 8.82
N LYS A 9 -21.25 -8.74 9.69
CA LYS A 9 -21.20 -8.02 10.97
C LYS A 9 -20.86 -6.58 10.62
N LYS A 10 -21.82 -5.68 10.80
CA LYS A 10 -21.58 -4.25 10.91
C LYS A 10 -20.40 -4.06 11.87
N LEU A 11 -19.33 -3.43 11.40
CA LEU A 11 -18.34 -2.79 12.26
C LEU A 11 -19.09 -1.69 13.03
N GLU A 12 -19.68 -2.06 14.17
CA GLU A 12 -20.09 -1.09 15.16
C GLU A 12 -18.81 -0.47 15.69
N ASN A 13 -18.56 0.76 15.24
CA ASN A 13 -17.47 1.58 15.72
C ASN A 13 -17.89 2.06 17.12
N PRO A 14 -17.34 1.50 18.23
CA PRO A 14 -17.65 2.06 19.54
C PRO A 14 -17.03 3.45 19.54
N GLY A 15 -17.81 4.47 19.94
CA GLY A 15 -17.46 5.89 19.82
C GLY A 15 -16.15 6.29 20.51
N HIS A 16 -15.01 5.96 19.90
CA HIS A 16 -13.69 6.31 20.36
C HIS A 16 -13.31 7.66 19.74
N VAL A 17 -13.28 8.66 20.60
CA VAL A 17 -12.92 10.03 20.25
C VAL A 17 -11.42 10.08 19.98
N PHE A 18 -11.03 10.50 18.77
CA PHE A 18 -9.64 10.79 18.43
C PHE A 18 -9.27 12.17 19.00
N SER A 19 -8.22 12.24 19.81
CA SER A 19 -7.65 13.51 20.26
C SER A 19 -6.14 13.55 19.97
N ALA A 20 -5.65 14.70 19.50
CA ALA A 20 -4.23 14.92 19.28
C ALA A 20 -3.65 15.55 20.56
N VAL A 21 -2.88 14.78 21.32
CA VAL A 21 -2.25 15.25 22.56
C VAL A 21 -0.76 15.49 22.31
N ALA A 22 -0.28 16.68 22.70
CA ALA A 22 1.15 16.98 22.72
C ALA A 22 1.78 16.32 23.96
N HIS A 23 2.64 15.31 23.75
CA HIS A 23 3.41 14.69 24.83
C HIS A 23 4.90 15.02 24.71
N ARG A 24 5.54 15.30 25.85
CA ARG A 24 6.95 15.71 25.92
C ARG A 24 7.83 14.71 25.16
N GLY A 25 8.50 15.17 24.11
CA GLY A 25 9.44 14.39 23.28
C GLY A 25 8.95 14.03 21.88
N TYR A 26 7.62 13.95 21.64
CA TYR A 26 7.06 13.65 20.33
C TYR A 26 6.04 14.71 19.93
N ARG A 27 6.28 15.37 18.80
CA ARG A 27 5.55 16.59 18.40
C ARG A 27 4.04 16.34 18.19
N TYR A 28 3.62 15.09 17.91
CA TYR A 28 2.21 14.69 17.77
C TYR A 28 1.98 13.21 18.10
N CYS A 29 1.06 12.92 19.03
CA CYS A 29 0.58 11.56 19.31
C CYS A 29 -0.92 11.44 18.97
N ILE A 30 -1.34 10.23 18.60
CA ILE A 30 -2.74 9.84 18.44
C ILE A 30 -3.13 9.08 19.71
N GLN A 31 -4.16 9.56 20.40
CA GLN A 31 -4.78 8.83 21.49
C GLN A 31 -5.94 8.00 20.96
N TYR A 32 -5.96 6.71 21.29
CA TYR A 32 -7.03 5.76 20.99
C TYR A 32 -7.62 5.24 22.30
N GLY A 33 -8.80 5.73 22.69
CA GLY A 33 -9.36 5.43 24.00
C GLY A 33 -8.51 6.00 25.16
N PRO A 34 -8.76 5.57 26.41
CA PRO A 34 -8.10 6.16 27.57
C PRO A 34 -6.62 5.77 27.68
N ASP A 35 -6.25 4.55 27.31
CA ASP A 35 -4.97 3.95 27.70
C ASP A 35 -3.94 3.81 26.58
N LEU A 36 -4.31 4.12 25.32
CA LEU A 36 -3.44 3.88 24.18
C LEU A 36 -3.00 5.19 23.51
N ILE A 37 -1.71 5.47 23.61
CA ILE A 37 -1.07 6.64 22.96
C ILE A 37 -0.04 6.12 21.95
N CYS A 38 -0.22 6.51 20.70
CA CYS A 38 0.66 6.11 19.61
C CYS A 38 1.30 7.31 18.95
N ARG A 39 2.51 7.14 18.44
CA ARG A 39 3.15 8.22 17.69
C ARG A 39 2.49 8.36 16.31
N ARG A 40 2.10 9.59 15.96
CA ARG A 40 1.47 9.88 14.66
C ARG A 40 2.39 9.57 13.49
N ASP A 41 3.70 9.78 13.65
CA ASP A 41 4.69 9.59 12.59
C ASP A 41 4.79 8.15 12.12
N VAL A 42 4.52 7.16 13.00
CA VAL A 42 4.46 5.74 12.65
C VAL A 42 3.39 5.50 11.59
N PHE A 43 2.16 5.99 11.81
CA PHE A 43 1.06 5.82 10.86
C PHE A 43 1.29 6.57 9.55
N VAL A 44 1.81 7.80 9.61
CA VAL A 44 2.12 8.57 8.39
C VAL A 44 3.17 7.83 7.56
N LYS A 45 4.24 7.30 8.18
CA LYS A 45 5.26 6.52 7.48
C LYS A 45 4.68 5.25 6.88
N LEU A 46 3.85 4.52 7.62
CA LEU A 46 3.15 3.33 7.14
C LEU A 46 2.35 3.62 5.86
N ILE A 47 1.50 4.65 5.89
CA ILE A 47 0.69 5.07 4.75
C ILE A 47 1.57 5.44 3.55
N CYS A 48 2.64 6.22 3.78
CA CYS A 48 3.56 6.61 2.72
C CYS A 48 4.29 5.41 2.10
N ILE A 49 4.82 4.50 2.93
CA ILE A 49 5.53 3.31 2.46
C ILE A 49 4.58 2.41 1.67
N GLU A 50 3.37 2.17 2.18
CA GLU A 50 2.37 1.34 1.50
C GLU A 50 1.96 1.94 0.14
N HIS A 51 1.77 3.27 0.09
CA HIS A 51 1.48 3.97 -1.15
C HIS A 51 2.62 3.85 -2.17
N SER A 52 3.87 4.06 -1.74
CA SER A 52 5.05 3.92 -2.61
C SER A 52 5.24 2.48 -3.08
N LEU A 53 5.03 1.49 -2.21
CA LEU A 53 5.10 0.06 -2.57
C LEU A 53 4.10 -0.27 -3.66
N ARG A 54 2.86 0.22 -3.55
CA ARG A 54 1.84 0.00 -4.58
C ARG A 54 2.21 0.60 -5.92
N ALA A 55 2.68 1.85 -5.94
CA ALA A 55 3.11 2.50 -7.17
C ALA A 55 4.26 1.71 -7.83
N THR A 56 5.20 1.21 -7.02
CA THR A 56 6.32 0.41 -7.52
C THR A 56 5.85 -0.94 -8.07
N VAL A 57 4.93 -1.64 -7.38
CA VAL A 57 4.33 -2.91 -7.85
C VAL A 57 3.58 -2.71 -9.18
N GLN A 58 2.77 -1.66 -9.30
CA GLN A 58 2.07 -1.34 -10.54
C GLN A 58 3.05 -1.08 -11.69
N ARG A 59 4.15 -0.36 -11.42
CA ARG A 59 5.21 -0.14 -12.41
C ARG A 59 5.92 -1.45 -12.78
N VAL A 60 6.19 -2.33 -11.82
CA VAL A 60 6.74 -3.67 -12.07
C VAL A 60 5.84 -4.44 -13.03
N ASP A 61 4.53 -4.45 -12.82
CA ASP A 61 3.59 -5.17 -13.69
C ASP A 61 3.53 -4.57 -15.10
N MET A 62 3.52 -3.23 -15.20
CA MET A 62 3.62 -2.54 -16.49
C MET A 62 4.91 -2.93 -17.24
N VAL A 63 6.07 -2.86 -16.57
CA VAL A 63 7.37 -3.18 -17.19
C VAL A 63 7.44 -4.66 -17.56
N LYS A 64 6.97 -5.58 -16.71
CA LYS A 64 6.85 -7.01 -17.05
C LYS A 64 6.04 -7.24 -18.31
N ASN A 65 4.92 -6.53 -18.47
CA ASN A 65 4.09 -6.64 -19.67
C ASN A 65 4.81 -6.11 -20.92
N LYS A 66 5.56 -5.00 -20.80
CA LYS A 66 6.41 -4.48 -21.89
C LYS A 66 7.52 -5.45 -22.28
N VAL A 67 8.23 -6.01 -21.30
CA VAL A 67 9.28 -7.03 -21.52
C VAL A 67 8.68 -8.23 -22.25
N LYS A 68 7.55 -8.78 -21.80
CA LYS A 68 6.87 -9.90 -22.47
C LYS A 68 6.45 -9.57 -23.91
N ALA A 69 5.98 -8.35 -24.16
CA ALA A 69 5.60 -7.92 -25.51
C ALA A 69 6.83 -7.81 -26.43
N LEU A 70 7.92 -7.21 -25.94
CA LEU A 70 9.17 -7.10 -26.67
C LEU A 70 9.85 -8.45 -26.89
N GLU A 71 9.81 -9.39 -25.94
CA GLU A 71 10.35 -10.75 -26.14
C GLU A 71 9.61 -11.48 -27.27
N LYS A 72 8.30 -11.28 -27.39
CA LYS A 72 7.50 -11.84 -28.50
C LYS A 72 7.84 -11.17 -29.84
N ALA A 73 8.04 -9.85 -29.84
CA ALA A 73 8.38 -9.09 -31.04
C ALA A 73 9.84 -9.25 -31.48
N ALA A 74 10.77 -9.48 -30.54
CA ALA A 74 12.19 -9.65 -30.80
C ALA A 74 12.52 -10.96 -31.53
N SER A 75 11.61 -11.94 -31.46
CA SER A 75 11.62 -13.11 -32.33
C SER A 75 11.41 -12.77 -33.82
N ILE A 76 11.07 -11.51 -34.13
CA ILE A 76 10.75 -10.99 -35.47
C ILE A 76 11.72 -9.85 -35.87
N GLU A 77 12.12 -8.96 -34.94
CA GLU A 77 13.06 -7.85 -35.17
C GLU A 77 14.17 -7.74 -34.09
N ASN A 78 15.39 -7.36 -34.47
CA ASN A 78 16.57 -7.30 -33.58
C ASN A 78 16.58 -6.08 -32.63
N ASN A 79 15.57 -5.95 -31.76
CA ASN A 79 15.46 -4.87 -30.75
C ASN A 79 16.10 -5.26 -29.40
N ASN A 80 17.29 -5.85 -29.44
CA ASN A 80 17.96 -6.45 -28.28
C ASN A 80 18.41 -5.43 -27.21
N THR A 81 18.77 -4.20 -27.61
CA THR A 81 19.20 -3.14 -26.67
C THR A 81 18.06 -2.64 -25.79
N GLN A 82 16.92 -2.29 -26.38
CA GLN A 82 15.75 -1.82 -25.65
C GLN A 82 15.20 -2.88 -24.70
N LEU A 83 15.22 -4.16 -25.11
CA LEU A 83 14.80 -5.27 -24.24
C LEU A 83 15.71 -5.39 -23.00
N ASN A 84 17.02 -5.22 -23.17
CA ASN A 84 17.97 -5.26 -22.06
C ASN A 84 17.74 -4.11 -21.08
N ASP A 85 17.47 -2.89 -21.57
CA ASP A 85 17.18 -1.73 -20.72
C ASP A 85 15.94 -1.97 -19.84
N TRP A 86 14.85 -2.51 -20.41
CA TRP A 86 13.65 -2.85 -19.65
C TRP A 86 13.87 -3.97 -18.63
N LYS A 87 14.75 -4.94 -18.92
CA LYS A 87 15.11 -6.00 -17.97
C LYS A 87 15.90 -5.43 -16.78
N VAL A 88 16.85 -4.54 -17.04
CA VAL A 88 17.60 -3.84 -15.98
C VAL A 88 16.65 -3.01 -15.11
N GLU A 89 15.73 -2.24 -15.72
CA GLU A 89 14.72 -1.49 -14.97
C GLU A 89 13.84 -2.41 -14.12
N LEU A 90 13.41 -3.55 -14.66
CA LEU A 90 12.59 -4.52 -13.95
C LEU A 90 13.31 -5.05 -12.68
N GLU A 91 14.57 -5.44 -12.80
CA GLU A 91 15.37 -5.89 -11.65
C GLU A 91 15.54 -4.80 -10.59
N GLN A 92 15.72 -3.54 -11.01
CA GLN A 92 15.86 -2.42 -10.10
C GLN A 92 14.55 -2.15 -9.34
N LEU A 93 13.42 -2.18 -10.04
CA LEU A 93 12.09 -2.02 -9.43
C LEU A 93 11.76 -3.17 -8.47
N GLN A 94 12.11 -4.41 -8.79
CA GLN A 94 11.92 -5.55 -7.89
C GLN A 94 12.76 -5.40 -6.60
N ARG A 95 14.01 -4.95 -6.72
CA ARG A 95 14.85 -4.63 -5.56
C ARG A 95 14.25 -3.51 -4.71
N GLU A 96 13.66 -2.50 -5.34
CA GLU A 96 13.00 -1.41 -4.62
C GLU A 96 11.72 -1.88 -3.91
N CYS A 97 10.88 -2.70 -4.56
CA CYS A 97 9.73 -3.34 -3.90
C CYS A 97 10.16 -4.09 -2.64
N TRP A 98 11.22 -4.90 -2.71
CA TRP A 98 11.70 -5.65 -1.55
C TRP A 98 12.13 -4.74 -0.40
N LYS A 99 12.85 -3.65 -0.69
CA LYS A 99 13.24 -2.65 0.32
C LYS A 99 12.03 -1.97 0.95
N GLN A 100 11.02 -1.64 0.16
CA GLN A 100 9.80 -0.99 0.63
C GLN A 100 8.95 -1.93 1.48
N ASP A 101 8.86 -3.20 1.10
CA ASP A 101 8.18 -4.24 1.87
C ASP A 101 8.86 -4.50 3.22
N LEU A 102 10.20 -4.56 3.24
CA LEU A 102 10.97 -4.64 4.48
C LEU A 102 10.72 -3.43 5.39
N LYS A 103 10.76 -2.21 4.83
CA LYS A 103 10.44 -0.99 5.59
C LYS A 103 9.01 -1.01 6.13
N LEU A 104 8.05 -1.51 5.36
CA LEU A 104 6.66 -1.64 5.79
C LEU A 104 6.58 -2.55 7.01
N TYR A 105 7.18 -3.74 6.92
CA TYR A 105 7.24 -4.71 8.02
C TYR A 105 7.89 -4.13 9.29
N GLU A 106 8.99 -3.39 9.16
CA GLU A 106 9.65 -2.73 10.30
C GLU A 106 8.73 -1.70 10.98
N HIS A 107 7.92 -0.96 10.21
CA HIS A 107 7.00 0.04 10.77
C HIS A 107 5.72 -0.58 11.32
N GLU A 108 5.24 -1.68 10.73
CA GLU A 108 4.10 -2.45 11.25
C GLU A 108 4.35 -2.95 12.67
N LYS A 109 5.59 -3.34 12.99
CA LYS A 109 5.99 -3.75 14.36
C LYS A 109 5.90 -2.64 15.39
N LEU A 110 5.85 -1.38 14.96
CA LEU A 110 5.72 -0.23 15.86
C LEU A 110 4.26 0.08 16.20
N ILE A 111 3.30 -0.59 15.56
CA ILE A 111 1.88 -0.47 15.88
C ILE A 111 1.59 -1.33 17.11
N PRO A 112 0.97 -0.78 18.17
CA PRO A 112 0.55 -1.58 19.31
C PRO A 112 -0.43 -2.69 18.94
N GLU A 113 -0.21 -3.85 19.54
CA GLU A 113 -0.83 -5.13 19.20
C GLU A 113 -2.37 -5.13 19.32
N TRP A 114 -2.91 -4.39 20.29
CA TRP A 114 -4.36 -4.25 20.46
C TRP A 114 -4.75 -2.83 20.88
N PRO A 115 -5.88 -2.28 20.36
CA PRO A 115 -6.71 -2.76 19.24
C PRO A 115 -6.22 -2.27 17.87
N LEU A 116 -5.16 -1.47 17.81
CA LEU A 116 -4.75 -0.78 16.59
C LEU A 116 -4.19 -1.72 15.52
N LYS A 117 -3.36 -2.69 15.87
CA LYS A 117 -2.84 -3.66 14.90
C LYS A 117 -3.96 -4.49 14.27
N GLN A 118 -4.94 -4.93 15.05
CA GLN A 118 -6.10 -5.66 14.53
C GLN A 118 -6.89 -4.81 13.52
N ASN A 119 -7.18 -3.55 13.86
CA ASN A 119 -7.90 -2.67 12.94
C ASN A 119 -7.09 -2.40 11.67
N TYR A 120 -5.78 -2.22 11.78
CA TYR A 120 -4.89 -2.05 10.63
C TYR A 120 -4.86 -3.31 9.74
N ASP A 121 -4.77 -4.51 10.32
CA ASP A 121 -4.76 -5.76 9.56
C ASP A 121 -6.10 -6.01 8.86
N LEU A 122 -7.23 -5.73 9.53
CA LEU A 122 -8.56 -5.80 8.94
C LEU A 122 -8.72 -4.83 7.76
N LEU A 123 -8.15 -3.62 7.86
CA LEU A 123 -8.10 -2.70 6.73
C LEU A 123 -7.28 -3.32 5.60
N ARG A 124 -6.06 -3.78 5.88
CA ARG A 124 -5.13 -4.38 4.91
C ARG A 124 -5.72 -5.57 4.14
N GLU A 125 -6.51 -6.43 4.80
CA GLU A 125 -7.19 -7.57 4.16
C GLU A 125 -8.18 -7.14 3.06
N ASN A 126 -8.83 -5.99 3.22
CA ASN A 126 -9.74 -5.47 2.21
C ASN A 126 -8.96 -4.71 1.13
N GLY A 127 -8.48 -5.38 0.07
CA GLY A 127 -7.70 -4.73 -1.00
C GLY A 127 -8.32 -3.47 -1.66
N ALA A 128 -9.60 -3.16 -1.42
CA ALA A 128 -10.28 -1.93 -1.84
C ALA A 128 -10.27 -0.79 -0.79
N TRP A 129 -9.79 -0.99 0.43
CA TRP A 129 -9.89 -0.05 1.55
C TRP A 129 -9.22 1.31 1.30
N TYR A 130 -8.18 1.31 0.46
CA TYR A 130 -7.48 2.51 0.00
C TYR A 130 -7.85 2.92 -1.43
N MET A 131 -8.64 2.10 -2.15
CA MET A 131 -9.15 2.41 -3.49
C MET A 131 -10.35 3.36 -3.37
N ILE A 132 -10.22 4.41 -2.54
CA ILE A 132 -11.14 5.54 -2.60
C ILE A 132 -11.06 6.05 -4.03
N LYS A 133 -12.20 6.01 -4.72
CA LYS A 133 -12.41 6.34 -6.13
C LYS A 133 -11.76 7.67 -6.58
N GLU A 134 -11.39 8.54 -5.65
CA GLU A 134 -10.64 9.78 -5.88
C GLU A 134 -9.26 9.53 -6.52
N LEU A 135 -8.50 8.51 -6.12
CA LEU A 135 -7.18 8.22 -6.71
C LEU A 135 -7.25 7.57 -8.10
N ILE A 136 -8.38 6.94 -8.44
CA ILE A 136 -8.63 6.40 -9.78
C ILE A 136 -8.94 7.54 -10.76
N LYS A 137 -9.51 8.65 -10.27
CA LYS A 137 -9.90 9.81 -11.08
C LYS A 137 -8.71 10.59 -11.62
N ASP A 138 -7.59 10.62 -10.90
CA ASP A 138 -6.37 11.31 -11.35
C ASP A 138 -5.59 10.53 -12.43
N SER A 139 -5.81 9.23 -12.57
CA SER A 139 -5.20 8.41 -13.63
C SER A 139 -6.01 8.34 -14.93
N GLY A 140 -7.12 9.08 -15.03
CA GLY A 140 -8.10 8.91 -16.11
C GLY A 140 -8.67 10.19 -16.72
N SER A 141 -8.00 11.34 -16.61
CA SER A 141 -8.44 12.58 -17.28
C SER A 141 -7.26 13.48 -17.65
N ASN A 142 -6.47 13.04 -18.63
CA ASN A 142 -5.79 13.96 -19.53
C ASN A 142 -5.75 13.33 -20.93
N SER A 143 -6.92 13.25 -21.55
CA SER A 143 -7.07 13.14 -23.00
C SER A 143 -7.97 14.28 -23.47
N LEU A 144 -7.42 15.49 -23.44
CA LEU A 144 -7.76 16.49 -24.45
C LEU A 144 -6.69 16.38 -25.53
N LEU A 145 -7.05 15.69 -26.61
CA LEU A 145 -6.79 15.98 -28.03
C LEU A 145 -7.26 14.80 -28.87
#